data_AF-A0A1H7B198-F1
#
_entry.id   AF-A0A1H7B198-F1
#
_cell.length_a   1.000
_cell.length_b   1.000
_cell.length_c   1.000
_cell.angle_alpha   90.00
_cell.angle_beta   90.00
_cell.angle_gamma   90.00
#
_symmetry.space_group_name_H-M   'P 1'
#
loop_
_entity.id
_entity.type
_entity.pdbx_description
1 polymer ?
#
loop_
_entity_poly.entity_id
_entity_poly.type
_entity_poly.pdbx_seq_one_letter_code
_entity_poly.pdbx_strand_id
1 'polypeptide(L)'
;MASIAPSRVGIRDDRGFFFGLAVAMALTNVFCFGLQFAMGRSTFGAPALVHAHALAFMGWIGFFVFQSWLVANGRINQHRLLGWLGAGWAALMVVLGIAATVAMVRAARAPFFFMPGYFLVMNPLSVLVFAGVLWWAVAWRRRTHWHRRLVMVAMTAIMGPAFGRLLPGPLMIPWAAWGIFAATMLFPLTGMVHDTRRYGRVHPAWWVGSALLVAMQVAMDVITISPLGTGFYAFVTSGSPGARLDPLAYPPFPPPFAPVP
;
A
#
# COMPACT_ATOMS: atom_id res chain seq x y z
N MET A 1 11.86 56.39 -6.50
CA MET A 1 10.83 55.39 -6.16
C MET A 1 11.49 54.01 -6.16
N ALA A 2 11.68 53.41 -4.99
CA ALA A 2 12.29 52.10 -4.87
C ALA A 2 11.31 51.01 -5.32
N SER A 3 11.68 50.24 -6.34
CA SER A 3 10.93 49.09 -6.81
C SER A 3 11.04 47.96 -5.77
N ILE A 4 9.92 47.60 -5.15
CA ILE A 4 9.82 46.42 -4.29
C ILE A 4 9.84 45.21 -5.22
N ALA A 5 11.01 44.57 -5.34
CA ALA A 5 11.10 43.28 -6.00
C ALA A 5 10.15 42.30 -5.29
N PRO A 6 9.28 41.57 -6.02
CA PRO A 6 8.42 40.58 -5.40
C PRO A 6 9.30 39.54 -4.72
N SER A 7 9.08 39.33 -3.42
CA SER A 7 9.74 38.26 -2.69
C SER A 7 9.54 36.97 -3.48
N ARG A 8 10.62 36.42 -4.04
CA ARG A 8 10.61 35.05 -4.52
C ARG A 8 10.29 34.24 -3.28
N VAL A 9 9.04 33.80 -3.13
CA VAL A 9 8.66 32.81 -2.12
C VAL A 9 9.57 31.63 -2.37
N GLY A 10 10.67 31.58 -1.64
CA GLY A 10 11.72 30.60 -1.85
C GLY A 10 11.06 29.25 -1.77
N ILE A 11 11.18 28.44 -2.81
CA ILE A 11 10.78 27.04 -2.77
C ILE A 11 11.62 26.44 -1.63
N ARG A 12 11.02 26.36 -0.44
CA ARG A 12 11.67 25.78 0.73
C ARG A 12 11.97 24.33 0.37
N ASP A 13 13.23 23.93 0.55
CA ASP A 13 13.67 22.60 0.14
C ASP A 13 13.10 21.54 1.08
N ASP A 14 12.09 20.81 0.60
CA ASP A 14 11.48 19.69 1.32
C ASP A 14 12.04 18.33 0.89
N ARG A 15 13.05 18.28 0.02
CA ARG A 15 13.51 17.00 -0.56
C ARG A 15 13.96 16.03 0.52
N GLY A 16 14.65 16.53 1.55
CA GLY A 16 15.07 15.73 2.70
C GLY A 16 13.90 15.10 3.46
N PHE A 17 12.79 15.83 3.64
CA PHE A 17 11.59 15.29 4.29
C PHE A 17 10.98 14.14 3.49
N PHE A 18 10.74 14.34 2.19
CA PHE A 18 10.14 13.31 1.35
C PHE A 18 11.04 12.08 1.22
N PHE A 19 12.37 12.26 1.18
CA PHE A 19 13.31 11.14 1.23
C PHE A 19 13.27 10.42 2.58
N GLY A 20 13.29 11.15 3.70
CA GLY A 20 13.18 10.56 5.04
C GLY A 20 11.87 9.79 5.22
N LEU A 21 10.75 10.32 4.72
CA LEU A 21 9.46 9.62 4.73
C LEU A 21 9.51 8.35 3.87
N ALA A 22 10.12 8.40 2.69
CA ALA A 22 10.30 7.22 1.85
C ALA A 22 11.12 6.12 2.54
N VAL A 23 12.20 6.51 3.23
CA VAL A 23 13.03 5.61 4.04
C VAL A 23 12.21 5.03 5.20
N ALA A 24 11.44 5.83 5.93
CA ALA A 24 10.60 5.34 7.03
C ALA A 24 9.56 4.31 6.55
N MET A 25 8.91 4.55 5.40
CA MET A 25 7.99 3.60 4.79
C MET A 25 8.71 2.29 4.41
N ALA A 26 9.89 2.39 3.81
CA ALA A 26 10.69 1.23 3.44
C ALA A 26 11.16 0.42 4.65
N LEU A 27 11.70 1.07 5.69
CA LEU A 27 12.13 0.43 6.93
C LEU A 27 10.96 -0.26 7.63
N THR A 28 9.79 0.39 7.69
CA THR A 28 8.58 -0.22 8.23
C THR A 28 8.27 -1.52 7.49
N ASN A 29 8.31 -1.50 6.15
CA ASN A 29 8.01 -2.68 5.35
C ASN A 29 9.03 -3.81 5.57
N VAL A 30 10.33 -3.52 5.42
CA VAL A 30 11.41 -4.49 5.62
C VAL A 30 11.37 -5.07 7.04
N PHE A 31 11.18 -4.23 8.06
CA PHE A 31 11.06 -4.68 9.45
C PHE A 31 9.89 -5.64 9.65
N CYS A 32 8.70 -5.29 9.16
CA CYS A 32 7.50 -6.12 9.36
C CYS A 32 7.60 -7.48 8.67
N PHE A 33 8.19 -7.55 7.46
CA PHE A 33 8.41 -8.82 6.77
C PHE A 33 9.56 -9.62 7.39
N GLY A 34 10.66 -8.95 7.74
CA GLY A 34 11.81 -9.57 8.40
C GLY A 34 11.44 -10.17 9.76
N LEU A 35 10.61 -9.49 10.54
CA LEU A 35 10.10 -9.98 11.83
C LEU A 35 9.31 -11.28 11.66
N GLN A 36 8.41 -11.35 10.66
CA GLN A 36 7.62 -12.55 10.41
C GLN A 36 8.47 -13.73 9.94
N PHE A 37 9.52 -13.47 9.15
CA PHE A 37 10.50 -14.49 8.78
C PHE A 37 11.31 -14.97 10.00
N ALA A 38 11.82 -14.05 10.82
CA ALA A 38 12.56 -14.37 12.04
C ALA A 38 11.72 -15.15 13.06
N MET A 39 10.41 -14.91 13.10
CA MET A 39 9.45 -15.66 13.92
C MET A 39 9.04 -17.02 13.32
N GLY A 40 9.61 -17.45 12.18
CA GLY A 40 9.28 -18.72 11.54
C GLY A 40 7.89 -18.78 10.90
N ARG A 41 7.20 -17.63 10.75
CA ARG A 41 5.86 -17.53 10.16
C ARG A 41 5.90 -17.33 8.63
N SER A 42 7.10 -17.26 8.06
CA SER A 42 7.34 -17.17 6.61
C SER A 42 8.50 -18.08 6.24
N THR A 43 8.48 -18.63 5.02
CA THR A 43 9.47 -19.62 4.54
C THR A 43 9.80 -19.38 3.08
N PHE A 44 11.00 -19.80 2.67
CA PHE A 44 11.40 -19.86 1.26
C PHE A 44 10.84 -21.07 0.50
N GLY A 45 10.16 -22.00 1.19
CA GLY A 45 9.43 -23.11 0.55
C GLY A 45 8.08 -22.70 -0.08
N ALA A 46 7.94 -21.45 -0.51
CA ALA A 46 6.69 -20.92 -1.06
C ALA A 46 6.58 -21.21 -2.57
N PRO A 47 5.38 -21.20 -3.16
CA PRO A 47 5.23 -21.34 -4.61
C PRO A 47 5.97 -20.24 -5.39
N ALA A 48 6.42 -20.54 -6.61
CA ALA A 48 7.16 -19.59 -7.46
C ALA A 48 6.44 -18.24 -7.65
N LEU A 49 5.11 -18.24 -7.73
CA LEU A 49 4.30 -17.02 -7.81
C LEU A 49 4.49 -16.10 -6.59
N VAL A 50 4.63 -16.67 -5.39
CA VAL A 50 4.88 -15.90 -4.16
C VAL A 50 6.27 -15.27 -4.20
N HIS A 51 7.27 -15.98 -4.71
CA HIS A 51 8.62 -15.41 -4.91
C HIS A 51 8.62 -14.30 -5.94
N ALA A 52 7.95 -14.49 -7.09
CA ALA A 52 7.83 -13.45 -8.12
C ALA A 52 7.13 -12.19 -7.56
N HIS A 53 6.04 -12.37 -6.83
CA HIS A 53 5.35 -11.30 -6.12
C HIS A 53 6.29 -10.60 -5.11
N ALA A 54 6.97 -11.36 -4.25
CA ALA A 54 7.87 -10.81 -3.24
C ALA A 54 9.03 -10.02 -3.87
N LEU A 55 9.67 -10.55 -4.92
CA LEU A 55 10.76 -9.87 -5.63
C LEU A 55 10.28 -8.57 -6.28
N ALA A 56 9.12 -8.57 -6.93
CA ALA A 56 8.59 -7.39 -7.58
C ALA A 56 8.23 -6.28 -6.59
N PHE A 57 7.60 -6.62 -5.46
CA PHE A 57 7.18 -5.65 -4.44
C PHE A 57 8.34 -5.20 -3.54
N MET A 58 9.25 -6.10 -3.16
CA MET A 58 10.44 -5.72 -2.38
C MET A 58 11.44 -4.92 -3.24
N GLY A 59 11.59 -5.30 -4.52
CA GLY A 59 12.33 -4.52 -5.50
C GLY A 59 11.75 -3.12 -5.70
N TRP A 60 10.42 -3.00 -5.73
CA TRP A 60 9.73 -1.70 -5.78
C TRP A 60 10.07 -0.81 -4.60
N ILE A 61 10.13 -1.33 -3.37
CA ILE A 61 10.50 -0.54 -2.19
C ILE A 61 11.91 0.04 -2.33
N GLY A 62 12.86 -0.79 -2.77
CA GLY A 62 14.23 -0.34 -3.06
C GLY A 62 14.26 0.73 -4.15
N PHE A 63 13.53 0.52 -5.24
CA PHE A 63 13.40 1.48 -6.33
C PHE A 63 12.77 2.80 -5.88
N PHE A 64 11.73 2.76 -5.06
CA PHE A 64 11.04 3.92 -4.51
C PHE A 64 11.96 4.79 -3.63
N VAL A 65 12.75 4.16 -2.76
CA VAL A 65 13.78 4.85 -1.96
C VAL A 65 14.86 5.42 -2.88
N PHE A 66 15.32 4.65 -3.87
CA PHE A 66 16.33 5.11 -4.82
C PHE A 66 15.85 6.34 -5.63
N GLN A 67 14.61 6.34 -6.13
CA GLN A 67 14.02 7.50 -6.81
C GLN A 67 13.96 8.73 -5.90
N SER A 68 13.61 8.54 -4.63
CA SER A 68 13.56 9.63 -3.65
C SER A 68 14.98 10.15 -3.32
N TRP A 69 15.96 9.25 -3.23
CA TRP A 69 17.37 9.59 -3.04
C TRP A 69 17.95 10.40 -4.20
N LEU A 70 17.62 10.02 -5.45
CA LEU A 70 18.05 10.79 -6.64
C LEU A 70 17.57 12.24 -6.55
N VAL A 71 16.32 12.47 -6.14
CA VAL A 71 15.76 13.81 -5.98
C VAL A 71 16.44 14.57 -4.83
N ALA A 72 16.63 13.93 -3.67
CA ALA A 72 17.32 14.50 -2.52
C ALA A 72 18.75 14.94 -2.84
N ASN A 73 19.45 14.20 -3.71
CA ASN A 73 20.82 14.51 -4.12
C ASN A 73 20.90 15.36 -5.40
N GLY A 74 19.78 15.95 -5.85
CA GLY A 74 19.76 16.82 -7.03
C GLY A 74 19.94 16.12 -8.38
N ARG A 75 19.93 14.79 -8.42
CA ARG A 75 20.08 13.95 -9.64
C ARG A 75 18.75 13.84 -10.41
N ILE A 76 18.15 14.98 -10.72
CA ILE A 76 16.79 15.08 -11.30
C ILE A 76 16.69 14.44 -12.69
N ASN A 77 17.76 14.50 -13.50
CA ASN A 77 17.77 13.89 -14.83
C ASN A 77 17.64 12.36 -14.75
N GLN A 78 18.35 11.73 -13.82
CA GLN A 78 18.26 10.28 -13.59
C GLN A 78 16.88 9.88 -13.04
N HIS A 79 16.32 10.67 -12.12
CA HIS A 79 14.96 10.46 -11.62
C HIS A 79 13.93 10.50 -12.76
N ARG A 80 14.03 11.47 -13.68
CA ARG A 80 13.11 11.57 -14.82
C ARG A 80 13.26 10.42 -15.81
N LEU A 81 14.49 10.00 -16.10
CA LEU A 81 14.77 8.90 -17.01
C LEU A 81 14.24 7.58 -16.45
N LEU A 82 14.63 7.25 -15.22
CA LEU A 82 14.26 6.00 -14.57
C LEU A 82 12.80 5.98 -14.08
N GLY A 83 12.17 7.14 -13.87
CA GLY A 83 10.77 7.22 -13.45
C GLY A 83 9.80 6.51 -14.41
N TRP A 84 10.12 6.43 -15.70
CA TRP A 84 9.32 5.67 -16.68
C TRP A 84 9.40 4.16 -16.46
N LEU A 85 10.55 3.64 -16.03
CA LEU A 85 10.66 2.24 -15.59
C LEU A 85 9.70 2.01 -14.41
N GLY A 86 9.64 2.95 -13.46
CA GLY A 86 8.70 2.87 -12.34
C GLY A 86 7.24 2.84 -12.79
N ALA A 87 6.85 3.68 -13.76
CA ALA A 87 5.49 3.69 -14.29
C ALA A 87 5.09 2.35 -14.94
N GLY A 88 6.01 1.71 -15.67
CA GLY A 88 5.80 0.38 -16.25
C GLY A 88 5.83 -0.74 -15.21
N TRP A 89 6.73 -0.67 -14.23
CA TRP A 89 6.84 -1.65 -13.14
C TRP A 89 5.55 -1.74 -12.31
N ALA A 90 4.84 -0.61 -12.12
CA ALA A 90 3.56 -0.62 -11.44
C ALA A 90 2.52 -1.54 -12.12
N ALA A 91 2.53 -1.67 -13.46
CA ALA A 91 1.65 -2.60 -14.17
C ALA A 91 1.98 -4.06 -13.84
N LEU A 92 3.27 -4.41 -13.77
CA LEU A 92 3.73 -5.73 -13.32
C LEU A 92 3.24 -6.03 -11.89
N MET A 93 3.32 -5.05 -10.98
CA MET A 93 2.85 -5.20 -9.61
C MET A 93 1.34 -5.43 -9.53
N VAL A 94 0.54 -4.76 -10.36
CA VAL A 94 -0.92 -5.00 -10.44
C VAL A 94 -1.18 -6.46 -10.80
N VAL A 95 -0.55 -6.96 -11.86
CA VAL A 95 -0.72 -8.36 -12.31
C VAL A 95 -0.32 -9.34 -11.21
N LEU A 96 0.88 -9.18 -10.64
CA LEU A 96 1.39 -10.09 -9.61
C LEU A 96 0.63 -9.99 -8.28
N GLY A 97 0.16 -8.80 -7.91
CA GLY A 97 -0.65 -8.59 -6.70
C GLY A 97 -2.00 -9.30 -6.79
N ILE A 98 -2.69 -9.15 -7.93
CA ILE A 98 -3.96 -9.83 -8.19
C ILE A 98 -3.76 -11.34 -8.27
N ALA A 99 -2.77 -11.79 -9.05
CA ALA A 99 -2.49 -13.22 -9.22
C ALA A 99 -2.16 -13.91 -7.89
N ALA A 100 -1.31 -13.29 -7.05
CA ALA A 100 -0.98 -13.83 -5.74
C ALA A 100 -2.21 -13.93 -4.82
N THR A 101 -3.06 -12.90 -4.82
CA THR A 101 -4.30 -12.89 -4.03
C THR A 101 -5.24 -14.00 -4.46
N VAL A 102 -5.51 -14.11 -5.76
CA VAL A 102 -6.36 -15.16 -6.33
C VAL A 102 -5.82 -16.55 -5.97
N ALA A 103 -4.52 -16.78 -6.11
CA ALA A 103 -3.89 -18.05 -5.76
C ALA A 103 -4.05 -18.39 -4.26
N MET A 104 -3.86 -17.42 -3.37
CA MET A 104 -4.02 -17.62 -1.92
C MET A 104 -5.47 -17.94 -1.53
N VAL A 105 -6.43 -17.20 -2.08
CA VAL A 105 -7.86 -17.39 -1.79
C VAL A 105 -8.35 -18.74 -2.33
N ARG A 106 -7.99 -19.10 -3.57
CA ARG A 106 -8.29 -20.43 -4.14
C ARG A 106 -7.69 -21.56 -3.32
N ALA A 107 -6.51 -21.35 -2.73
CA ALA A 107 -5.85 -22.33 -1.87
C ALA A 107 -6.41 -22.38 -0.44
N ALA A 108 -7.45 -21.60 -0.09
CA ALA A 108 -7.96 -21.45 1.27
C ALA A 108 -6.89 -20.98 2.28
N ARG A 109 -5.99 -20.09 1.84
CA ARG A 109 -4.85 -19.56 2.62
C ARG A 109 -4.91 -18.05 2.86
N ALA A 110 -6.10 -17.45 2.75
CA ALA A 110 -6.28 -16.09 3.24
C ALA A 110 -5.94 -16.05 4.76
N PRO A 111 -5.28 -14.98 5.27
CA PRO A 111 -5.01 -14.89 6.69
C PRO A 111 -6.31 -14.94 7.51
N PHE A 112 -6.36 -15.80 8.53
CA PHE A 112 -7.57 -16.12 9.29
C PHE A 112 -8.20 -14.93 10.05
N PHE A 113 -7.46 -13.84 10.23
CA PHE A 113 -7.96 -12.59 10.80
C PHE A 113 -8.62 -11.66 9.76
N PHE A 114 -8.77 -12.12 8.52
CA PHE A 114 -9.62 -11.52 7.49
C PHE A 114 -10.68 -12.51 7.04
N MET A 115 -11.86 -11.98 6.69
CA MET A 115 -12.82 -12.74 5.88
C MET A 115 -12.19 -13.01 4.50
N PRO A 116 -12.31 -14.23 3.93
CA PRO A 116 -11.71 -14.55 2.63
C PRO A 116 -12.18 -13.65 1.49
N GLY A 117 -13.48 -13.27 1.49
CA GLY A 117 -14.06 -12.32 0.55
C GLY A 117 -13.42 -10.94 0.68
N TYR A 118 -13.25 -10.46 1.90
CA TYR A 118 -12.58 -9.18 2.17
C TYR A 118 -11.14 -9.19 1.67
N PHE A 119 -10.38 -10.25 1.95
CA PHE A 119 -9.00 -10.39 1.49
C PHE A 119 -8.91 -10.40 -0.05
N LEU A 120 -9.85 -11.06 -0.74
CA LEU A 120 -9.93 -11.07 -2.20
C LEU A 120 -10.17 -9.67 -2.79
N VAL A 121 -10.97 -8.82 -2.13
CA VAL A 121 -11.28 -7.46 -2.62
C VAL A 121 -10.17 -6.47 -2.25
N MET A 122 -9.71 -6.51 -0.99
CA MET A 122 -8.73 -5.57 -0.43
C MET A 122 -7.46 -5.48 -1.26
N ASN A 123 -6.83 -6.62 -1.59
CA ASN A 123 -5.51 -6.62 -2.21
C ASN A 123 -5.53 -6.09 -3.67
N PRO A 124 -6.42 -6.55 -4.57
CA PRO A 124 -6.60 -5.97 -5.90
C PRO A 124 -6.93 -4.48 -5.84
N LEU A 125 -7.87 -4.07 -4.99
CA LEU A 125 -8.27 -2.67 -4.92
C LEU A 125 -7.11 -1.78 -4.45
N SER A 126 -6.32 -2.24 -3.47
CA SER A 126 -5.12 -1.55 -2.98
C SER A 126 -4.08 -1.33 -4.08
N VAL A 127 -3.75 -2.38 -4.85
CA VAL A 127 -2.74 -2.26 -5.91
C VAL A 127 -3.25 -1.45 -7.10
N LEU A 128 -4.55 -1.49 -7.40
CA LEU A 128 -5.18 -0.66 -8.44
C LEU A 128 -5.16 0.82 -8.05
N VAL A 129 -5.49 1.15 -6.79
CA VAL A 129 -5.41 2.53 -6.28
C VAL A 129 -3.97 3.02 -6.25
N PHE A 130 -3.01 2.19 -5.81
CA PHE A 130 -1.58 2.52 -5.91
C PHE A 130 -1.18 2.87 -7.34
N ALA A 131 -1.49 2.00 -8.31
CA ALA A 131 -1.11 2.22 -9.70
C ALA A 131 -1.79 3.47 -10.29
N GLY A 132 -3.09 3.65 -10.01
CA GLY A 132 -3.86 4.81 -10.46
C GLY A 132 -3.34 6.12 -9.90
N VAL A 133 -3.09 6.20 -8.59
CA VAL A 133 -2.54 7.41 -7.95
C VAL A 133 -1.10 7.67 -8.40
N LEU A 134 -0.28 6.63 -8.57
CA LEU A 134 1.06 6.77 -9.10
C LEU A 134 1.05 7.32 -10.52
N TRP A 135 0.21 6.77 -11.40
CA TRP A 135 0.06 7.26 -12.77
C TRP A 135 -0.48 8.69 -12.81
N TRP A 136 -1.41 9.04 -11.93
CA TRP A 136 -1.85 10.41 -11.76
C TRP A 136 -0.68 11.32 -11.34
N ALA A 137 0.15 10.89 -10.39
CA ALA A 137 1.35 11.61 -9.99
C ALA A 137 2.33 11.82 -11.16
N VAL A 138 2.55 10.79 -11.98
CA VAL A 138 3.43 10.84 -13.18
C VAL A 138 2.85 11.76 -14.26
N ALA A 139 1.53 11.72 -14.49
CA ALA A 139 0.85 12.66 -15.39
C ALA A 139 1.05 14.11 -14.92
N TRP A 140 1.02 14.34 -13.61
CA TRP A 140 1.22 15.63 -12.98
C TRP A 140 2.68 15.93 -12.59
N ARG A 141 3.67 15.23 -13.18
CA ARG A 141 5.11 15.41 -12.88
C ARG A 141 5.64 16.84 -13.01
N ARG A 142 5.01 17.69 -13.84
CA ARG A 142 5.36 19.12 -13.96
C ARG A 142 4.90 19.94 -12.76
N ARG A 143 3.87 19.49 -12.03
CA ARG A 143 3.37 20.08 -10.78
C ARG A 143 4.07 19.41 -9.60
N THR A 144 5.34 19.71 -9.39
CA THR A 144 6.21 18.95 -8.47
C THR A 144 5.70 18.88 -7.03
N HIS A 145 4.94 19.88 -6.55
CA HIS A 145 4.30 19.87 -5.24
C HIS A 145 3.21 18.80 -5.12
N TRP A 146 2.43 18.58 -6.18
CA TRP A 146 1.44 17.51 -6.27
C TRP A 146 2.13 16.16 -6.44
N HIS A 147 3.03 16.06 -7.43
CA HIS A 147 3.72 14.82 -7.77
C HIS A 147 4.31 14.10 -6.55
N ARG A 148 5.14 14.79 -5.76
CA ARG A 148 5.83 14.18 -4.61
C ARG A 148 4.87 13.68 -3.52
N ARG A 149 3.75 14.39 -3.30
CA ARG A 149 2.74 14.02 -2.29
C ARG A 149 1.90 12.84 -2.77
N LEU A 150 1.46 12.88 -4.03
CA LEU A 150 0.72 11.77 -4.64
C LEU A 150 1.55 10.49 -4.71
N VAL A 151 2.86 10.58 -4.95
CA VAL A 151 3.78 9.42 -4.89
C VAL A 151 3.79 8.79 -3.48
N MET A 152 3.81 9.60 -2.42
CA MET A 152 3.72 9.07 -1.04
C MET A 152 2.35 8.46 -0.73
N VAL A 153 1.28 9.07 -1.23
CA VAL A 153 -0.09 8.52 -1.11
C VAL A 153 -0.20 7.19 -1.85
N ALA A 154 0.32 7.09 -3.07
CA ALA A 154 0.35 5.85 -3.83
C ALA A 154 1.05 4.75 -3.06
N MET A 155 2.26 5.03 -2.54
CA MET A 155 2.99 4.06 -1.72
C MET A 155 2.20 3.67 -0.47
N THR A 156 1.51 4.61 0.17
CA THR A 156 0.67 4.35 1.35
C THR A 156 -0.43 3.33 1.06
N ALA A 157 -1.05 3.38 -0.13
CA ALA A 157 -2.12 2.46 -0.53
C ALA A 157 -1.70 0.97 -0.50
N ILE A 158 -0.41 0.67 -0.63
CA ILE A 158 0.13 -0.70 -0.61
C ILE A 158 0.92 -1.01 0.66
N MET A 159 0.82 -0.19 1.72
CA MET A 159 1.48 -0.45 3.02
C MET A 159 0.69 -1.38 3.94
N GLY A 160 -0.57 -1.69 3.63
CA GLY A 160 -1.43 -2.57 4.44
C GLY A 160 -0.78 -3.91 4.82
N PRO A 161 -0.15 -4.65 3.89
CA PRO A 161 0.53 -5.91 4.21
C PRO A 161 1.67 -5.78 5.22
N ALA A 162 2.34 -4.63 5.33
CA ALA A 162 3.37 -4.42 6.35
C ALA A 162 2.73 -4.31 7.73
N PHE A 163 1.72 -3.45 7.90
CA PHE A 163 1.05 -3.30 9.20
C PHE A 163 0.23 -4.52 9.61
N GLY A 164 -0.35 -5.26 8.66
CA GLY A 164 -1.01 -6.54 8.96
C GLY A 164 -0.07 -7.63 9.49
N ARG A 165 1.25 -7.43 9.37
CA ARG A 165 2.29 -8.27 9.97
C ARG A 165 2.79 -7.73 11.32
N LEU A 166 2.51 -6.47 11.64
CA LEU A 166 2.98 -5.84 12.87
C LEU A 166 1.90 -5.84 13.95
N LEU A 167 0.68 -5.47 13.57
CA LEU A 167 -0.44 -5.36 14.49
C LEU A 167 -0.98 -6.74 14.88
N PRO A 168 -1.56 -6.89 16.08
CA PRO A 168 -2.13 -8.15 16.54
C PRO A 168 -3.50 -8.41 15.88
N GLY A 169 -3.52 -8.61 14.56
CA GLY A 169 -4.72 -8.79 13.75
C GLY A 169 -5.77 -9.74 14.35
N PRO A 170 -5.38 -10.93 14.88
CA PRO A 170 -6.33 -11.84 15.53
C PRO A 170 -7.08 -11.25 16.73
N LEU A 171 -6.43 -10.42 17.55
CA LEU A 171 -7.06 -9.74 18.69
C LEU A 171 -7.92 -8.54 18.27
N MET A 172 -7.85 -8.16 17.00
CA MET A 172 -8.53 -7.00 16.46
C MET A 172 -9.76 -7.37 15.65
N ILE A 173 -10.13 -8.66 15.51
CA ILE A 173 -11.37 -9.07 14.85
C ILE A 173 -12.57 -8.38 15.55
N PRO A 174 -13.53 -7.78 14.80
CA PRO A 174 -13.60 -7.66 13.34
C PRO A 174 -12.90 -6.42 12.74
N TRP A 175 -12.36 -5.54 13.58
CA TRP A 175 -11.72 -4.26 13.25
C TRP A 175 -10.28 -4.34 12.70
N ALA A 176 -9.73 -5.54 12.45
CA ALA A 176 -8.34 -5.71 12.03
C ALA A 176 -7.98 -4.89 10.78
N ALA A 177 -8.87 -4.88 9.78
CA ALA A 177 -8.73 -4.08 8.56
C ALA A 177 -8.63 -2.57 8.85
N TRP A 178 -9.57 -2.05 9.64
CA TRP A 178 -9.62 -0.64 10.01
C TRP A 178 -8.44 -0.19 10.87
N GLY A 179 -7.94 -1.06 11.76
CA GLY A 179 -6.74 -0.78 12.53
C GLY A 179 -5.46 -0.76 11.69
N ILE A 180 -5.34 -1.68 10.72
CA ILE A 180 -4.26 -1.67 9.72
C ILE A 180 -4.34 -0.39 8.88
N PHE A 181 -5.53 -0.03 8.41
CA PHE A 181 -5.76 1.20 7.66
C PHE A 181 -5.36 2.44 8.48
N ALA A 182 -5.80 2.54 9.73
CA ALA A 182 -5.43 3.63 10.64
C ALA A 182 -3.91 3.76 10.80
N ALA A 183 -3.19 2.63 10.90
CA ALA A 183 -1.73 2.64 10.95
C ALA A 183 -1.09 3.10 9.63
N THR A 184 -1.63 2.71 8.47
CA THR A 184 -1.14 3.22 7.17
C THR A 184 -1.32 4.74 7.03
N MET A 185 -2.39 5.30 7.61
CA MET A 185 -2.69 6.73 7.57
C MET A 185 -1.66 7.59 8.32
N LEU A 186 -0.79 7.00 9.15
CA LEU A 186 0.31 7.73 9.80
C LEU A 186 1.24 8.40 8.78
N PHE A 187 1.44 7.82 7.59
CA PHE A 187 2.30 8.40 6.56
C PHE A 187 1.73 9.69 5.95
N PRO A 188 0.51 9.73 5.38
CA PRO A 188 -0.07 10.97 4.89
C PRO A 188 -0.28 12.00 6.00
N LEU A 189 -0.65 11.58 7.22
CA LEU A 189 -0.78 12.48 8.38
C LEU A 189 0.55 13.14 8.73
N THR A 190 1.66 12.40 8.70
CA THR A 190 3.01 12.96 8.88
C THR A 190 3.32 14.01 7.81
N GLY A 191 2.92 13.75 6.57
CA GLY A 191 2.98 14.72 5.46
C GLY A 191 2.15 15.98 5.67
N MET A 192 0.92 15.83 6.18
CA MET A 192 0.04 16.96 6.51
C MET A 192 0.63 17.82 7.64
N VAL A 193 1.12 17.19 8.70
CA VAL A 193 1.77 17.89 9.83
C VAL A 193 3.01 18.63 9.35
N HIS A 194 3.83 18.01 8.51
CA HIS A 194 4.99 18.68 7.91
C HIS A 194 4.57 19.91 7.10
N ASP A 195 3.56 19.79 6.24
CA ASP A 195 3.08 20.89 5.42
C ASP A 195 2.54 22.05 6.27
N THR A 196 1.73 21.76 7.29
CA THR A 196 1.23 22.77 8.22
C THR A 196 2.37 23.47 8.95
N ARG A 197 3.35 22.73 9.48
CA ARG A 197 4.51 23.31 10.17
C ARG A 197 5.39 24.15 9.25
N ARG A 198 5.56 23.75 7.99
CA ARG A 198 6.48 24.40 7.05
C ARG A 198 5.85 25.57 6.28
N TYR A 199 4.56 25.47 5.98
CA TYR A 199 3.82 26.36 5.07
C TYR A 199 2.57 27.00 5.68
N GLY A 200 2.22 26.67 6.92
CA GLY A 200 1.02 27.16 7.61
C GLY A 200 -0.29 26.52 7.14
N ARG A 201 -0.26 25.58 6.18
CA ARG A 201 -1.43 24.89 5.65
C ARG A 201 -1.07 23.54 5.03
N VAL A 202 -2.01 22.60 5.11
CA VAL A 202 -1.92 21.30 4.42
C VAL A 202 -2.11 21.49 2.91
N HIS A 203 -1.21 20.94 2.10
CA HIS A 203 -1.37 20.98 0.65
C HIS A 203 -2.57 20.11 0.19
N PRO A 204 -3.42 20.55 -0.76
CA PRO A 204 -4.62 19.82 -1.18
C PRO A 204 -4.38 18.38 -1.63
N ALA A 205 -3.21 18.08 -2.20
CA ALA A 205 -2.82 16.72 -2.56
C ALA A 205 -2.92 15.71 -1.41
N TRP A 206 -2.64 16.12 -0.16
CA TRP A 206 -2.78 15.24 1.00
C TRP A 206 -4.24 14.96 1.31
N TRP A 207 -5.12 15.96 1.22
CA TRP A 207 -6.55 15.80 1.43
C TRP A 207 -7.17 14.89 0.39
N VAL A 208 -6.92 15.17 -0.90
CA VAL A 208 -7.46 14.35 -1.99
C VAL A 208 -6.91 12.93 -1.93
N GLY A 209 -5.61 12.78 -1.69
CA GLY A 209 -4.99 11.46 -1.54
C GLY A 209 -5.55 10.68 -0.35
N SER A 210 -5.72 11.32 0.81
CA SER A 210 -6.29 10.68 2.00
C SER A 210 -7.76 10.32 1.81
N ALA A 211 -8.53 11.20 1.16
CA ALA A 211 -9.92 10.93 0.81
C ALA A 211 -10.02 9.71 -0.13
N LEU A 212 -9.10 9.57 -1.10
CA LEU A 212 -9.02 8.39 -1.96
C LEU A 212 -8.68 7.12 -1.16
N LEU A 213 -7.76 7.19 -0.20
CA LEU A 213 -7.42 6.05 0.66
C LEU A 213 -8.60 5.64 1.56
N VAL A 214 -9.33 6.62 2.12
CA VAL A 214 -10.55 6.35 2.90
C VAL A 214 -11.65 5.75 2.01
N ALA A 215 -11.87 6.33 0.83
CA ALA A 215 -12.84 5.81 -0.13
C ALA A 215 -12.48 4.39 -0.57
N MET A 216 -11.19 4.11 -0.76
CA MET A 216 -10.68 2.78 -1.03
C MET A 216 -11.04 1.82 0.11
N GLN A 217 -10.75 2.17 1.37
CA GLN A 217 -11.08 1.34 2.54
C GLN A 217 -12.58 1.07 2.67
N VAL A 218 -13.41 2.10 2.54
CA VAL A 218 -14.88 1.95 2.57
C VAL A 218 -15.38 1.07 1.40
N ALA A 219 -14.81 1.25 0.21
CA ALA A 219 -15.17 0.44 -0.95
C ALA A 219 -14.81 -1.04 -0.76
N MET A 220 -13.74 -1.37 -0.04
CA MET A 220 -13.42 -2.77 0.30
C MET A 220 -14.56 -3.41 1.08
N ASP A 221 -15.06 -2.75 2.12
CA ASP A 221 -16.15 -3.26 2.95
C ASP A 221 -17.45 -3.38 2.14
N VAL A 222 -17.85 -2.30 1.45
CA VAL A 222 -19.09 -2.25 0.66
C VAL A 222 -19.10 -3.30 -0.44
N ILE A 223 -18.01 -3.43 -1.21
CA ILE A 223 -17.91 -4.43 -2.27
C ILE A 223 -17.99 -5.83 -1.67
N THR A 224 -17.26 -6.10 -0.58
CA THR A 224 -17.20 -7.44 0.04
C THR A 224 -18.56 -7.95 0.46
N ILE A 225 -19.36 -7.13 1.15
CA ILE A 225 -20.68 -7.54 1.66
C ILE A 225 -21.79 -7.50 0.60
N SER A 226 -21.51 -6.91 -0.57
CA SER A 226 -22.48 -6.83 -1.66
C SER A 226 -22.60 -8.16 -2.44
N PRO A 227 -23.72 -8.38 -3.16
CA PRO A 227 -23.85 -9.52 -4.08
C PRO A 227 -22.75 -9.58 -5.14
N LEU A 228 -22.17 -8.44 -5.51
CA LEU A 228 -21.04 -8.36 -6.42
C LEU A 228 -19.80 -9.02 -5.82
N GLY A 229 -19.49 -8.73 -4.55
CA GLY A 229 -18.34 -9.30 -3.85
C GLY A 229 -18.47 -10.79 -3.62
N THR A 230 -19.62 -11.25 -3.14
CA THR A 230 -19.88 -12.68 -2.91
C THR A 230 -19.91 -13.46 -4.24
N GLY A 231 -20.51 -12.90 -5.29
CA GLY A 231 -20.51 -13.49 -6.63
C GLY A 231 -19.11 -13.55 -7.25
N PHE A 232 -18.31 -12.48 -7.10
CA PHE A 232 -16.93 -12.46 -7.56
C PHE A 232 -16.07 -13.50 -6.80
N TYR A 233 -16.24 -13.63 -5.49
CA TYR A 233 -15.56 -14.66 -4.71
C TYR A 233 -15.92 -16.07 -5.18
N ALA A 234 -17.21 -16.36 -5.37
CA ALA A 234 -17.67 -17.65 -5.87
C ALA A 234 -17.08 -17.98 -7.25
N PHE A 235 -17.06 -17.00 -8.16
CA PHE A 235 -16.45 -17.14 -9.48
C PHE A 235 -14.95 -17.46 -9.36
N VAL A 236 -14.20 -16.65 -8.61
CA VAL A 236 -12.74 -16.79 -8.46
C VAL A 236 -12.36 -18.10 -7.79
N THR A 237 -13.14 -18.57 -6.82
CA THR A 237 -12.85 -19.78 -6.05
C THR A 237 -13.42 -21.07 -6.65
N SER A 238 -14.24 -20.98 -7.71
CA SER A 238 -14.84 -22.15 -8.36
C SER A 238 -13.82 -23.27 -8.65
N GLY A 239 -14.19 -24.49 -8.28
CA GLY A 239 -13.36 -25.69 -8.43
C GLY A 239 -12.10 -25.74 -7.56
N SER A 240 -12.02 -24.95 -6.48
CA SER A 240 -10.84 -24.90 -5.59
C SER A 240 -11.20 -25.10 -4.11
N PRO A 241 -10.23 -25.44 -3.25
CA PRO A 241 -10.45 -25.49 -1.80
C PRO A 241 -11.13 -24.25 -1.20
N GLY A 242 -10.82 -23.06 -1.73
CA GLY A 242 -11.42 -21.79 -1.28
C GLY A 242 -12.93 -21.70 -1.44
N ALA A 243 -13.54 -22.47 -2.36
CA ALA A 243 -14.99 -22.48 -2.57
C ALA A 243 -15.77 -23.12 -1.42
N ARG A 244 -15.08 -23.84 -0.51
CA ARG A 244 -15.71 -24.44 0.68
C ARG A 244 -15.76 -23.49 1.88
N LEU A 245 -15.07 -22.35 1.80
CA LEU A 245 -15.09 -21.35 2.86
C LEU A 245 -16.25 -20.38 2.63
N ASP A 246 -16.91 -19.98 3.72
CA ASP A 246 -17.81 -18.83 3.69
C ASP A 246 -16.97 -17.55 3.49
N PRO A 247 -17.20 -16.79 2.40
CA PRO A 247 -16.44 -15.57 2.12
C PRO A 247 -16.61 -14.47 3.17
N LEU A 248 -17.67 -14.52 3.98
CA LEU A 248 -18.01 -13.52 4.99
C LEU A 248 -17.80 -14.00 6.43
N ALA A 249 -17.32 -15.22 6.62
CA ALA A 249 -16.93 -15.73 7.93
C ALA A 249 -15.40 -15.68 8.12
N TYR A 250 -14.96 -15.38 9.34
CA TYR A 250 -13.56 -15.53 9.69
C TYR A 250 -13.18 -17.02 9.75
N PRO A 251 -12.09 -17.44 9.09
CA PRO A 251 -11.59 -18.80 9.25
C PRO A 251 -11.24 -19.12 10.71
N PRO A 252 -11.29 -20.40 11.11
CA PRO A 252 -10.89 -20.79 12.47
C PRO A 252 -9.41 -20.44 12.73
N PHE A 253 -9.08 -20.22 14.00
CA PHE A 253 -7.70 -20.01 14.41
C PHE A 253 -6.84 -21.25 14.07
N PRO A 254 -5.56 -21.06 13.70
CA PRO A 254 -4.66 -22.18 13.49
C PRO A 254 -4.36 -22.88 14.83
N PRO A 255 -4.07 -24.20 14.82
CA PRO A 255 -3.58 -24.91 16.00
C PRO A 255 -2.36 -24.19 16.63
N PRO A 256 -2.22 -24.18 17.96
CA PRO A 256 -3.04 -24.85 18.98
C PRO A 256 -4.28 -24.05 19.44
N PHE A 257 -4.58 -22.92 18.81
CA PHE A 257 -5.64 -22.00 19.25
C PHE A 257 -7.01 -22.30 18.64
N ALA A 258 -7.12 -23.32 17.78
CA ALA A 258 -8.39 -23.80 17.28
C ALA A 258 -9.22 -24.36 18.44
N PRO A 259 -10.52 -24.01 18.60
CA PRO A 259 -11.38 -24.69 19.55
C PRO A 259 -11.38 -26.20 19.25
N VAL A 260 -11.12 -27.00 20.28
CA VAL A 260 -11.21 -28.48 20.19
C VAL A 260 -12.70 -28.82 20.01
N PRO A 261 -13.06 -29.70 19.05
CA PRO A 261 -14.45 -30.08 18.79
C PRO A 261 -15.13 -30.72 20.01
#